data_AF-A0A7S1DIJ7-F1
#
_entry.id   AF-A0A7S1DIJ7-F1
#
_cell.length_a   1.000
_cell.length_b   1.000
_cell.length_c   1.000
_cell.angle_alpha   90.00
_cell.angle_beta   90.00
_cell.angle_gamma   90.00
#
_symmetry.space_group_name_H-M   'P 1'
#
loop_
_entity.id
_entity.type
_entity.pdbx_description
1 polymer ?
#
loop_
_entity_poly.entity_id
_entity_poly.type
_entity_poly.pdbx_seq_one_letter_code
_entity_poly.pdbx_strand_id
1 'polypeptide(L)'
;AFSCVLCVMRLLQRVVKYSPVRIRTLISLKAPLILRKPSLLSNALLEKYSLKLFKTLGPHLGRKWKQNNGRILTRIYHVLPPDLHRDFLEPDLSTEADSLNHDKRLRAATDEFNHRFYMSPNRPTGGERWVESC
;
A
#
# COMPACT_ATOMS: atom_id res chain seq x y z
N ALA A 1 16.43 -12.48 -5.73
CA ALA A 1 14.96 -12.66 -5.75
C ALA A 1 14.27 -12.20 -4.45
N PHE A 2 14.71 -12.65 -3.27
CA PHE A 2 14.06 -12.32 -1.98
C PHE A 2 14.01 -10.81 -1.65
N SER A 3 15.05 -10.05 -1.98
CA SER A 3 15.07 -8.60 -1.74
C SER A 3 14.01 -7.85 -2.55
N CYS A 4 13.76 -8.24 -3.80
CA CYS A 4 12.74 -7.62 -4.65
C CYS A 4 11.34 -7.76 -4.04
N VAL A 5 10.99 -8.96 -3.57
CA VAL A 5 9.69 -9.23 -2.93
C VAL A 5 9.51 -8.38 -1.67
N LEU A 6 10.56 -8.26 -0.84
CA LEU A 6 10.54 -7.40 0.34
C LEU A 6 10.40 -5.92 -0.02
N CYS A 7 11.11 -5.44 -1.04
CA CYS A 7 11.02 -4.06 -1.50
C CYS A 7 9.59 -3.73 -1.97
N VAL A 8 8.98 -4.62 -2.77
CA VAL A 8 7.59 -4.46 -3.21
C VAL A 8 6.64 -4.46 -2.02
N MET A 9 6.81 -5.36 -1.05
CA MET A 9 5.95 -5.40 0.13
C MET A 9 6.03 -4.10 0.95
N ARG A 10 7.23 -3.56 1.14
CA ARG A 10 7.44 -2.28 1.82
C ARG A 10 6.86 -1.10 1.04
N LEU A 11 6.99 -1.11 -0.27
CA LEU A 11 6.42 -0.08 -1.14
C LEU A 11 4.90 -0.12 -1.08
N LEU A 12 4.29 -1.30 -1.23
CA LEU A 12 2.85 -1.50 -1.13
C LEU A 12 2.30 -0.98 0.20
N GLN A 13 2.97 -1.29 1.31
CA GLN A 13 2.58 -0.75 2.62
C GLN A 13 2.58 0.77 2.67
N ARG A 14 3.57 1.44 2.07
CA ARG A 14 3.65 2.90 2.04
C ARG A 14 2.56 3.49 1.15
N VAL A 15 2.33 2.87 -0.01
CA VAL A 15 1.32 3.31 -0.98
C VAL A 15 -0.07 3.22 -0.37
N VAL A 16 -0.43 2.12 0.30
CA VAL A 16 -1.78 1.97 0.86
C VAL A 16 -1.95 2.59 2.25
N LYS A 17 -0.86 3.05 2.87
CA LYS A 17 -0.93 3.69 4.20
C LYS A 17 -1.84 4.91 4.12
N TYR A 18 -2.79 5.00 5.04
CA TYR A 18 -3.65 6.18 5.25
C TYR A 18 -4.50 6.60 4.04
N SER A 19 -4.84 5.70 3.12
CA SER A 19 -5.78 6.02 2.04
C SER A 19 -6.74 4.87 1.79
N PRO A 20 -8.02 5.03 2.17
CA PRO A 20 -9.01 3.98 2.00
C PRO A 20 -9.30 3.70 0.51
N VAL A 21 -9.17 4.71 -0.36
CA VAL A 21 -9.29 4.55 -1.82
C VAL A 21 -8.19 3.64 -2.36
N ARG A 22 -6.92 3.90 -2.02
CA ARG A 22 -5.79 3.07 -2.49
C ARG A 22 -5.88 1.64 -1.96
N ILE A 23 -6.37 1.45 -0.73
CA ILE A 23 -6.68 0.13 -0.16
C ILE A 23 -7.74 -0.59 -1.00
N ARG A 24 -8.87 0.06 -1.31
CA ARG A 24 -9.93 -0.52 -2.13
C ARG A 24 -9.45 -0.88 -3.54
N THR A 25 -8.64 -0.02 -4.18
CA THR A 25 -8.01 -0.33 -5.46
C THR A 25 -7.14 -1.58 -5.36
N LEU A 26 -6.31 -1.70 -4.31
CA LEU A 26 -5.45 -2.87 -4.11
C LEU A 26 -6.27 -4.17 -3.90
N ILE A 27 -7.40 -4.09 -3.18
CA ILE A 27 -8.31 -5.23 -2.99
C ILE A 27 -8.95 -5.66 -4.31
N SER A 28 -9.41 -4.70 -5.11
CA SER A 28 -10.00 -4.94 -6.44
C SER A 28 -9.03 -5.70 -7.37
N LEU A 29 -7.73 -5.41 -7.26
CA LEU A 29 -6.66 -6.09 -8.01
C LEU A 29 -6.35 -7.52 -7.51
N LYS A 30 -7.17 -8.11 -6.62
CA LYS A 30 -6.96 -9.44 -6.03
C LYS A 30 -5.63 -9.59 -5.27
N ALA A 31 -4.99 -8.48 -4.88
CA ALA A 31 -3.75 -8.51 -4.10
C ALA A 31 -3.83 -9.35 -2.81
N PRO A 32 -4.94 -9.37 -2.05
CA PRO A 32 -5.05 -10.23 -0.86
C PRO A 32 -4.81 -11.73 -1.15
N LEU A 33 -5.11 -12.21 -2.36
CA LEU A 33 -4.86 -13.61 -2.75
C LEU A 33 -3.36 -13.86 -2.96
N ILE A 34 -2.66 -12.91 -3.57
CA ILE A 34 -1.22 -13.00 -3.82
C ILE A 34 -0.45 -12.92 -2.50
N LEU A 35 -0.88 -12.04 -1.60
CA LEU A 35 -0.26 -11.79 -0.30
C LEU A 35 -0.45 -12.94 0.70
N ARG A 36 -1.43 -13.82 0.48
CA ARG A 36 -1.66 -14.98 1.36
C ARG A 36 -0.46 -15.91 1.41
N LYS A 37 0.17 -16.20 0.27
CA LYS A 37 1.37 -17.06 0.20
C LYS A 37 2.52 -16.53 1.06
N PRO A 38 3.02 -15.29 0.88
CA PRO A 38 4.13 -14.77 1.67
C PRO A 38 3.82 -14.59 3.16
N SER A 39 2.53 -14.46 3.55
CA SER A 39 2.13 -14.42 4.97
C SER A 39 2.23 -15.75 5.70
N LEU A 40 2.35 -16.86 4.98
CA LEU A 40 2.45 -18.22 5.54
C LEU A 40 3.86 -18.80 5.42
N LEU A 41 4.81 -18.06 4.84
CA LEU A 41 6.20 -18.50 4.72
C LEU A 41 6.94 -18.32 6.05
N SER A 42 7.84 -19.25 6.39
CA SER A 42 8.63 -19.24 7.64
C SER A 42 9.62 -18.07 7.78
N ASN A 43 9.72 -17.18 6.78
CA ASN A 43 10.62 -16.03 6.83
C ASN A 43 10.01 -14.91 7.67
N ALA A 44 10.48 -14.74 8.91
CA ALA A 44 9.94 -13.79 9.88
C ALA A 44 9.79 -12.34 9.36
N LEU A 45 10.75 -11.85 8.57
CA LEU A 45 10.67 -10.49 8.00
C LEU A 45 9.55 -10.35 6.96
N LEU A 46 9.50 -11.28 6.01
CA LEU A 46 8.51 -11.25 4.93
C LEU A 46 7.10 -11.49 5.49
N GLU A 47 6.99 -12.40 6.46
CA GLU A 47 5.76 -12.63 7.21
C GLU A 47 5.31 -11.33 7.90
N LYS A 48 6.17 -10.69 8.69
CA LYS A 48 5.84 -9.44 9.40
C LYS A 48 5.34 -8.35 8.46
N TYR A 49 5.98 -8.16 7.30
CA TYR A 49 5.52 -7.16 6.33
C TYR A 49 4.20 -7.59 5.65
N SER A 50 4.03 -8.86 5.33
CA SER A 50 2.76 -9.36 4.75
C SER A 50 1.60 -9.18 5.74
N LEU A 51 1.79 -9.55 7.01
CA LEU A 51 0.79 -9.41 8.06
C LEU A 51 0.46 -7.94 8.34
N LYS A 52 1.46 -7.04 8.30
CA LYS A 52 1.21 -5.61 8.50
C LYS A 52 0.36 -5.03 7.38
N LEU A 53 0.58 -5.48 6.15
CA LEU A 53 -0.27 -5.12 5.02
C LEU A 53 -1.69 -5.68 5.20
N PHE A 54 -1.84 -6.94 5.61
CA PHE A 54 -3.16 -7.51 5.90
C PHE A 54 -3.88 -6.81 7.05
N LYS A 55 -3.18 -6.33 8.08
CA LYS A 55 -3.78 -5.52 9.15
C LYS A 55 -4.41 -4.25 8.60
N THR A 56 -3.77 -3.59 7.64
CA THR A 56 -4.31 -2.40 6.96
C THR A 56 -5.47 -2.73 6.02
N LEU A 57 -5.43 -3.86 5.31
CA LEU A 57 -6.51 -4.27 4.40
C LEU A 57 -7.72 -4.86 5.15
N GLY A 58 -7.49 -5.50 6.30
CA GLY A 58 -8.45 -6.29 7.08
C GLY A 58 -9.82 -5.64 7.33
N PRO A 59 -9.89 -4.35 7.72
CA PRO A 59 -11.16 -3.65 7.90
C PRO A 59 -12.02 -3.62 6.63
N HIS A 60 -11.38 -3.45 5.47
CA HIS A 60 -12.04 -3.36 4.16
C HIS A 60 -12.31 -4.72 3.51
N LEU A 61 -11.83 -5.81 4.10
CA LEU A 61 -12.08 -7.16 3.61
C LEU A 61 -13.42 -7.68 4.14
N GLY A 62 -14.24 -8.23 3.23
CA GLY A 62 -15.58 -8.72 3.54
C GLY A 62 -15.60 -9.92 4.51
N ARG A 63 -16.76 -10.18 5.11
CA ARG A 63 -16.97 -11.25 6.11
C ARG A 63 -16.54 -12.64 5.63
N LYS A 64 -16.88 -13.00 4.37
CA LYS A 64 -16.48 -14.29 3.76
C LYS A 64 -14.96 -14.47 3.71
N TRP A 65 -14.22 -13.40 3.42
CA TRP A 65 -12.76 -13.46 3.39
C TRP A 65 -12.20 -13.72 4.79
N LYS A 66 -12.74 -13.04 5.81
CA LYS A 66 -12.31 -13.23 7.21
C LYS A 66 -12.53 -14.67 7.68
N GLN A 67 -13.66 -15.29 7.32
CA GLN A 67 -13.95 -16.69 7.64
C GLN A 67 -12.93 -17.65 6.99
N ASN A 68 -12.64 -17.48 5.70
CA ASN A 68 -11.73 -18.37 4.96
C ASN A 68 -10.23 -18.16 5.28
N ASN A 69 -9.89 -17.12 6.04
CA ASN A 69 -8.50 -16.72 6.33
C ASN A 69 -8.24 -16.54 7.84
N GLY A 70 -8.98 -17.26 8.69
CA GLY A 70 -8.84 -17.17 10.14
C GLY A 70 -7.40 -17.32 10.64
N ARG A 71 -6.60 -18.22 10.05
CA ARG A 71 -5.17 -18.40 10.40
C ARG A 71 -4.34 -17.13 10.23
N ILE A 72 -4.61 -16.33 9.18
CA ILE A 72 -3.92 -15.05 8.94
C ILE A 72 -4.32 -14.04 10.02
N LEU A 73 -5.62 -13.96 10.34
CA LEU A 73 -6.13 -13.09 11.39
C LEU A 73 -5.50 -13.45 12.75
N THR A 74 -5.52 -14.72 13.13
CA THR A 74 -4.87 -15.23 14.36
C THR A 74 -3.39 -14.85 14.39
N ARG A 75 -2.68 -14.99 13.27
CA ARG A 75 -1.26 -14.62 13.21
C ARG A 75 -1.04 -13.12 13.38
N ILE A 76 -1.92 -12.27 12.83
CA ILE A 76 -1.89 -10.82 13.07
C ILE A 76 -2.00 -10.53 14.57
N TYR A 77 -2.92 -11.18 15.28
CA TYR A 77 -3.09 -11.01 16.73
C TYR A 77 -1.84 -11.39 17.54
N HIS A 78 -1.08 -12.39 17.10
CA HIS A 78 0.14 -12.81 17.81
C HIS A 78 1.39 -12.00 17.46
N VAL A 79 1.54 -11.59 16.19
CA VAL A 79 2.81 -11.02 15.68
C VAL A 79 2.82 -9.50 15.72
N LEU A 80 1.67 -8.85 15.58
CA LEU A 80 1.58 -7.40 15.49
C LEU A 80 0.97 -6.82 16.78
N PRO A 81 1.53 -5.71 17.30
CA PRO A 81 0.91 -5.05 18.44
C PRO A 81 -0.50 -4.59 18.09
N PRO A 82 -1.46 -4.67 19.04
CA PRO A 82 -2.73 -3.98 18.90
C PRO A 82 -2.42 -2.49 18.73
N ASP A 83 -3.07 -1.85 17.76
CA ASP A 83 -2.88 -0.43 17.49
C ASP A 83 -4.25 0.22 17.50
N LEU A 84 -4.37 1.37 18.14
CA LEU A 84 -5.61 2.11 18.18
C LEU A 84 -5.81 2.68 16.77
N HIS A 85 -6.87 2.26 16.09
CA HIS A 85 -7.08 2.65 14.70
C HIS A 85 -7.35 4.14 14.65
N ARG A 86 -6.45 4.88 13.98
CA ARG A 86 -6.46 6.36 13.96
C ARG A 86 -7.80 6.93 13.45
N ASP A 87 -8.48 6.20 12.57
CA ASP A 87 -9.81 6.53 12.03
C ASP A 87 -10.91 6.59 13.12
N PHE A 88 -10.66 6.08 14.34
CA PHE A 88 -11.56 6.30 15.48
C PHE A 88 -11.39 7.68 16.14
N LEU A 89 -10.24 8.32 15.96
CA LEU A 89 -9.91 9.61 16.58
C LEU A 89 -10.21 10.79 15.66
N GLU A 90 -10.13 10.58 14.35
CA GLU A 90 -10.47 11.55 13.31
C GLU A 90 -11.55 10.95 12.41
N PRO A 91 -12.83 11.31 12.59
CA PRO A 91 -13.85 10.95 11.62
C PRO A 91 -13.46 11.55 10.27
N ASP A 92 -13.37 10.71 9.24
CA ASP A 92 -12.95 11.11 7.89
C ASP A 92 -13.96 12.12 7.35
N LEU A 93 -13.62 13.42 7.44
CA LEU A 93 -14.44 14.51 6.92
C LEU A 93 -14.44 14.52 5.38
N SER A 94 -13.55 13.75 4.75
CA SER A 94 -13.44 13.68 3.30
C SER A 94 -14.36 12.60 2.73
N THR A 95 -15.10 12.94 1.68
CA THR A 95 -15.94 11.94 1.00
C THR A 95 -15.03 11.03 0.16
N GLU A 96 -15.46 9.78 -0.10
CA GLU A 96 -14.74 8.88 -1.02
C GLU A 96 -14.49 9.52 -2.39
N ALA A 97 -15.42 10.34 -2.88
CA ALA A 97 -15.28 11.10 -4.11
C ALA A 97 -14.11 12.11 -4.06
N ASP A 98 -13.91 12.79 -2.93
CA ASP A 98 -12.82 13.75 -2.74
C ASP A 98 -11.46 13.04 -2.73
N SER A 99 -11.38 11.93 -2.00
CA SER A 99 -10.20 11.07 -1.97
C SER A 99 -9.84 10.54 -3.37
N LEU A 100 -10.83 10.13 -4.17
CA LEU A 100 -10.61 9.67 -5.54
C LEU A 100 -10.13 10.80 -6.46
N ASN A 101 -10.72 11.99 -6.35
CA ASN A 101 -10.31 13.16 -7.12
C ASN A 101 -8.90 13.60 -6.76
N HIS A 102 -8.53 13.56 -5.48
CA HIS A 102 -7.17 13.81 -5.03
C HIS A 102 -6.18 12.83 -5.68
N ASP A 103 -6.50 11.54 -5.67
CA ASP A 103 -5.66 10.49 -6.27
C ASP A 103 -5.52 10.65 -7.80
N LYS A 104 -6.58 11.11 -8.50
CA LYS A 104 -6.52 11.46 -9.94
C LYS A 104 -5.60 12.64 -10.22
N ARG A 105 -5.68 13.69 -9.40
CA ARG A 105 -4.80 14.88 -9.53
C ARG A 105 -3.33 14.50 -9.33
N LEU A 106 -3.03 13.70 -8.31
CA LEU A 106 -1.67 13.20 -8.07
C LEU A 106 -1.13 12.37 -9.25
N ARG A 107 -1.96 11.50 -9.83
CA ARG A 107 -1.58 10.74 -11.04
C ARG A 107 -1.28 11.67 -12.21
N ALA A 108 -2.16 12.62 -12.50
CA ALA A 108 -1.96 13.57 -13.59
C ALA A 108 -0.65 14.38 -13.43
N ALA A 109 -0.36 14.88 -12.23
CA ALA A 109 0.90 15.59 -11.95
C ALA A 109 2.13 14.68 -12.09
N THR A 110 2.02 13.42 -11.66
CA THR A 110 3.09 12.43 -11.80
C THR A 110 3.34 12.08 -13.27
N ASP A 111 2.27 11.91 -14.06
CA ASP A 111 2.37 11.59 -15.49
C ASP A 111 2.96 12.76 -16.26
N GLU A 112 2.56 13.98 -15.94
CA GLU A 112 3.15 15.20 -16.52
C GLU A 112 4.65 15.30 -16.19
N PHE A 113 5.02 15.09 -14.94
CA PHE A 113 6.43 15.04 -14.54
C PHE A 113 7.18 13.94 -15.32
N ASN A 114 6.64 12.72 -15.33
CA ASN A 114 7.29 11.60 -15.99
C ASN A 114 7.44 11.80 -17.50
N HIS A 115 6.45 12.42 -18.15
CA HIS A 115 6.52 12.75 -19.55
C HIS A 115 7.62 13.78 -19.84
N ARG A 116 7.71 14.83 -19.01
CA ARG A 116 8.73 15.88 -19.11
C ARG A 116 10.15 15.35 -18.90
N PHE A 117 10.36 14.45 -17.94
CA PHE A 117 11.71 14.03 -17.52
C PHE A 117 12.17 12.66 -18.02
N TYR A 118 11.26 11.70 -18.22
CA TYR A 118 11.62 10.32 -18.59
C TYR A 118 11.20 9.92 -20.02
N MET A 119 10.15 10.52 -20.60
CA MET A 119 9.70 10.20 -21.97
C MET A 119 10.10 11.21 -23.04
N SER A 120 10.64 12.38 -22.66
CA SER A 120 11.19 13.34 -23.61
C SER A 120 12.48 12.79 -24.25
N PRO A 121 12.61 12.78 -25.60
CA PRO A 121 13.83 12.34 -26.28
C PRO A 121 15.01 13.30 -26.05
N ASN A 122 14.75 14.54 -25.64
CA ASN A 122 15.78 15.49 -25.20
C ASN A 122 16.08 15.28 -23.72
N ARG A 123 16.78 14.17 -23.40
CA ARG A 123 17.24 13.88 -22.05
C ARG A 123 18.40 14.83 -21.71
N PRO A 124 18.29 15.73 -20.72
CA PRO A 124 19.48 16.40 -20.21
C PRO A 124 20.35 15.33 -19.55
N THR A 125 21.47 14.98 -20.18
CA THR A 125 22.51 14.16 -19.59
C THR A 125 23.15 14.94 -18.45
N GLY A 126 22.70 14.74 -17.22
CA GLY A 126 23.33 15.40 -16.08
C GLY A 126 22.53 15.26 -14.79
N GLY A 127 23.06 14.49 -13.84
CA GLY A 127 22.47 14.24 -12.52
C GLY A 127 22.60 15.41 -11.54
N GLU A 128 22.38 16.66 -11.95
CA GLU A 128 22.76 17.85 -11.18
C GLU A 128 21.61 18.83 -10.89
N ARG A 129 20.36 18.37 -10.68
CA ARG A 129 19.27 19.31 -10.34
C ARG A 129 18.40 18.95 -9.13
N TRP A 130 18.64 17.80 -8.49
CA TRP A 130 17.82 17.37 -7.35
C TRP A 130 18.15 18.09 -6.03
N VAL A 131 19.13 19.02 -6.01
CA VAL A 131 19.61 19.69 -4.79
C VAL A 131 18.91 21.04 -4.53
N GLU A 132 18.26 21.65 -5.53
CA GLU A 132 17.79 23.05 -5.43
C GLU A 132 16.28 23.22 -5.13
N SER A 133 15.56 22.16 -4.77
CA SER A 133 14.11 22.25 -4.47
C SER A 133 13.66 21.53 -3.21
N CYS A 134 14.56 21.38 -2.23
CA CYS A 134 14.18 21.10 -0.85
C CYS A 134 14.46 22.32 0.03
#